data_AF-A0A521Y584-F1
#
_entry.id   AF-A0A521Y584-F1
#
_cell.length_a   1.000
_cell.length_b   1.000
_cell.length_c   1.000
_cell.angle_alpha   90.00
_cell.angle_beta   90.00
_cell.angle_gamma   90.00
#
_symmetry.space_group_name_H-M   'P 1'
#
loop_
_entity.id
_entity.type
_entity.pdbx_description
1 polymer ?
#
loop_
_entity_poly.entity_id
_entity_poly.type
_entity_poly.pdbx_seq_one_letter_code
_entity_poly.pdbx_strand_id
1 'polypeptide(L)'
;MSAQLQPQSAAPITPDGPSLLDRIVENSKVAKSETEHARARDIISELVREVMDGTIVVSDNLAARLDARVAELDRLISAQLSEVMHAPAFQKLESTWRGL
;
A
#
# COMPACT_ATOMS: atom_id res chain seq x y z
N MET A 1 -34.68 -30.69 -34.19
CA MET A 1 -34.15 -30.81 -32.81
C MET A 1 -33.03 -29.80 -32.65
N SER A 2 -33.37 -28.55 -32.39
CA SER A 2 -32.44 -27.44 -32.20
C SER A 2 -32.15 -27.33 -30.70
N ALA A 3 -30.96 -27.76 -30.29
CA ALA A 3 -30.50 -27.60 -28.91
C ALA A 3 -30.08 -26.14 -28.70
N GLN A 4 -30.93 -25.38 -28.02
CA GLN A 4 -30.65 -24.01 -27.60
C GLN A 4 -29.69 -24.08 -26.40
N LEU A 5 -28.46 -23.64 -26.58
CA LEU A 5 -27.50 -23.45 -25.49
C LEU A 5 -27.90 -22.20 -24.70
N GLN A 6 -28.54 -22.42 -23.54
CA GLN A 6 -28.73 -21.37 -22.54
C GLN A 6 -27.35 -20.95 -22.00
N PRO A 7 -27.03 -19.65 -21.96
CA PRO A 7 -25.87 -19.19 -21.20
C PRO A 7 -26.14 -19.45 -19.71
N GLN A 8 -25.30 -20.26 -19.08
CA GLN A 8 -25.30 -20.40 -17.63
C GLN A 8 -24.85 -19.08 -17.01
N SER A 9 -25.81 -18.31 -16.49
CA SER A 9 -25.54 -17.17 -15.64
C SER A 9 -24.77 -17.64 -14.42
N ALA A 10 -23.53 -17.18 -14.25
CA ALA A 10 -22.76 -17.39 -13.04
C ALA A 10 -23.53 -16.79 -11.86
N ALA A 11 -23.91 -17.64 -10.91
CA ALA A 11 -24.53 -17.22 -9.66
C ALA A 11 -23.55 -16.32 -8.87
N PRO A 12 -24.04 -15.26 -8.20
CA PRO A 12 -23.20 -14.47 -7.32
C PRO A 12 -22.69 -15.38 -6.20
N ILE A 13 -21.37 -15.47 -6.08
CA ILE A 13 -20.71 -16.12 -4.95
C ILE A 13 -20.86 -15.16 -3.78
N THR A 14 -21.91 -15.29 -2.98
CA THR A 14 -21.98 -14.63 -1.67
C THR A 14 -21.19 -15.51 -0.71
N PRO A 15 -20.00 -15.09 -0.23
CA PRO A 15 -19.31 -15.85 0.79
C PRO A 15 -20.05 -15.64 2.10
N ASP A 16 -20.75 -16.67 2.60
CA ASP A 16 -21.20 -16.74 3.98
C ASP A 16 -19.97 -16.88 4.89
N GLY A 17 -19.35 -15.74 5.24
CA GLY A 17 -18.21 -15.67 6.16
C GLY A 17 -17.25 -14.51 5.87
N PRO A 18 -16.40 -14.14 6.84
CA PRO A 18 -15.40 -13.10 6.64
C PRO A 18 -14.49 -13.47 5.46
N SER A 19 -14.25 -12.50 4.59
CA SER A 19 -13.39 -12.68 3.42
C SER A 19 -11.99 -13.14 3.86
N LEU A 20 -11.23 -13.77 2.97
CA LEU A 20 -9.85 -14.16 3.29
C LEU A 20 -9.03 -12.93 3.73
N LEU A 21 -9.24 -11.79 3.08
CA LEU A 21 -8.60 -10.53 3.46
C LEU A 21 -8.98 -10.10 4.88
N ASP A 22 -10.25 -10.21 5.26
CA ASP A 22 -10.70 -9.89 6.63
C ASP A 22 -10.00 -10.76 7.67
N ARG A 23 -9.91 -12.07 7.41
CA ARG A 23 -9.19 -13.00 8.29
C ARG A 23 -7.69 -12.69 8.40
N ILE A 24 -7.05 -12.23 7.33
CA ILE A 24 -5.63 -11.84 7.36
C ILE A 24 -5.46 -10.58 8.21
N VAL A 25 -6.32 -9.58 8.04
CA VAL A 25 -6.27 -8.34 8.81
C VAL A 25 -6.48 -8.62 10.30
N GLU A 26 -7.49 -9.42 10.67
CA GLU A 26 -7.73 -9.84 12.06
C GLU A 26 -6.51 -10.53 12.68
N ASN A 27 -5.90 -11.47 11.95
CA ASN A 27 -4.74 -12.23 12.45
C ASN A 27 -3.45 -11.39 12.52
N SER A 28 -3.35 -10.30 11.76
CA SER A 28 -2.19 -9.43 11.77
C SER A 28 -1.97 -8.72 13.11
N LYS A 29 -3.02 -8.59 13.95
CA LYS A 29 -3.02 -7.80 15.20
C LYS A 29 -2.61 -6.33 15.01
N VAL A 30 -2.61 -5.83 13.77
CA VAL A 30 -2.17 -4.46 13.42
C VAL A 30 -3.27 -3.44 13.71
N ALA A 31 -4.53 -3.84 13.69
CA ALA A 31 -5.68 -2.97 13.87
C ALA A 31 -6.35 -3.19 15.23
N LYS A 32 -6.33 -2.17 16.08
CA LYS A 32 -7.07 -2.15 17.37
C LYS A 32 -8.41 -1.42 17.24
N SER A 33 -8.58 -0.64 16.18
CA SER A 33 -9.80 0.11 15.85
C SER A 33 -10.29 -0.22 14.43
N GLU A 34 -11.59 0.02 14.18
CA GLU A 34 -12.22 -0.14 12.86
C GLU A 34 -11.52 0.67 11.76
N THR A 35 -11.04 1.88 12.08
CA THR A 35 -10.33 2.74 11.12
C THR A 35 -8.95 2.19 10.76
N GLU A 36 -8.23 1.63 11.73
CA GLU A 36 -6.98 0.92 11.47
C GLU A 36 -7.23 -0.38 10.70
N HIS A 37 -8.36 -1.05 10.92
CA HIS A 37 -8.73 -2.27 10.20
C HIS A 37 -8.98 -1.99 8.73
N ALA A 38 -9.77 -0.95 8.42
CA ALA A 38 -9.99 -0.49 7.05
C ALA A 38 -8.66 -0.10 6.37
N ARG A 39 -7.80 0.64 7.06
CA ARG A 39 -6.48 1.02 6.55
C ARG A 39 -5.60 -0.21 6.27
N ALA A 40 -5.55 -1.17 7.18
CA ALA A 40 -4.76 -2.39 7.01
C ALA A 40 -5.27 -3.22 5.82
N ARG A 41 -6.61 -3.30 5.65
CA ARG A 41 -7.22 -3.95 4.49
C ARG A 41 -6.79 -3.30 3.18
N ASP A 42 -6.80 -1.96 3.12
CA ASP A 42 -6.38 -1.22 1.91
C ASP A 42 -4.90 -1.48 1.57
N ILE A 43 -4.02 -1.41 2.57
CA ILE A 43 -2.57 -1.64 2.40
C ILE A 43 -2.31 -3.07 1.89
N ILE A 44 -2.93 -4.08 2.49
CA ILE A 44 -2.76 -5.48 2.08
C ILE A 44 -3.34 -5.70 0.68
N SER A 45 -4.45 -5.06 0.34
CA SER A 45 -5.07 -5.17 -0.98
C SER A 45 -4.16 -4.60 -2.07
N GLU A 46 -3.53 -3.44 -1.82
CA GLU A 46 -2.58 -2.85 -2.76
C GLU A 46 -1.32 -3.71 -2.91
N LEU A 47 -0.78 -4.23 -1.80
CA LEU A 47 0.37 -5.14 -1.86
C LEU A 47 0.08 -6.39 -2.71
N VAL A 48 -1.10 -6.99 -2.52
CA VAL A 48 -1.53 -8.15 -3.32
C VAL A 48 -1.65 -7.77 -4.79
N ARG A 49 -2.20 -6.60 -5.09
CA ARG A 49 -2.28 -6.09 -6.47
C ARG A 49 -0.91 -5.93 -7.10
N GLU A 50 0.04 -5.30 -6.43
CA GLU A 50 1.41 -5.12 -6.92
C GLU A 50 2.15 -6.45 -7.13
N VAL A 51 1.88 -7.45 -6.28
CA VAL A 51 2.37 -8.82 -6.46
C VAL A 51 1.77 -9.46 -7.71
N MET A 52 0.46 -9.32 -7.93
CA MET A 52 -0.23 -9.87 -9.10
C MET A 52 0.20 -9.19 -10.41
N ASP A 53 0.49 -7.89 -10.36
CA ASP A 53 1.03 -7.12 -11.49
C ASP A 53 2.51 -7.45 -11.78
N GLY A 54 3.16 -8.29 -10.96
CA GLY A 54 4.55 -8.72 -11.12
C GLY A 54 5.59 -7.69 -10.70
N THR A 55 5.16 -6.56 -10.12
CA THR A 55 6.04 -5.52 -9.58
C THR A 55 6.80 -6.01 -8.35
N ILE A 56 6.17 -6.91 -7.57
CA ILE A 56 6.77 -7.54 -6.38
C ILE A 56 6.88 -9.05 -6.60
N VAL A 57 8.11 -9.57 -6.52
CA VAL A 57 8.36 -11.01 -6.53
C VAL A 57 8.34 -11.54 -5.09
N VAL A 58 7.33 -12.35 -4.78
CA VAL A 58 7.23 -13.05 -3.48
C VAL A 58 8.38 -14.04 -3.38
N SER A 59 9.20 -13.87 -2.35
CA SER A 59 10.32 -14.75 -2.01
C SER A 59 10.57 -14.69 -0.51
N ASP A 60 11.35 -15.61 0.03
CA ASP A 60 11.73 -15.61 1.46
C ASP A 60 12.40 -14.29 1.89
N ASN A 61 12.94 -13.52 0.92
CA ASN A 61 13.58 -12.23 1.12
C ASN A 61 12.66 -11.02 0.86
N LEU A 62 11.33 -11.21 0.79
CA LEU A 62 10.39 -10.12 0.53
C LEU A 62 10.53 -8.98 1.54
N ALA A 63 10.68 -9.29 2.83
CA ALA A 63 10.88 -8.30 3.87
C ALA A 63 12.14 -7.44 3.60
N ALA A 64 13.28 -8.09 3.34
CA ALA A 64 14.53 -7.39 3.01
C ALA A 64 14.42 -6.55 1.73
N ARG A 65 13.63 -7.00 0.74
CA ARG A 65 13.35 -6.20 -0.47
C ARG A 65 12.51 -4.98 -0.16
N LEU A 66 11.52 -5.10 0.72
CA LEU A 66 10.68 -3.99 1.15
C LEU A 66 11.51 -2.96 1.90
N ASP A 67 12.38 -3.40 2.82
CA ASP A 67 13.33 -2.53 3.53
C ASP A 67 14.25 -1.77 2.57
N ALA A 68 14.78 -2.46 1.55
CA ALA A 68 15.60 -1.81 0.53
C ALA A 68 14.83 -0.75 -0.29
N ARG A 69 13.53 -0.98 -0.54
CA ARG A 69 12.67 -0.02 -1.24
C ARG A 69 12.35 1.18 -0.36
N VAL A 70 12.11 0.98 0.93
CA VAL A 70 11.94 2.07 1.91
C VAL A 70 13.20 2.93 1.95
N ALA A 71 14.39 2.32 2.05
CA ALA A 71 15.65 3.06 2.06
C ALA A 71 15.87 3.90 0.79
N GLU A 72 15.47 3.39 -0.38
CA GLU A 72 15.56 4.15 -1.63
C GLU A 72 14.56 5.33 -1.65
N LEU A 73 13.33 5.13 -1.15
CA LEU A 73 12.37 6.21 -1.01
C LEU A 73 12.89 7.29 -0.05
N ASP A 74 13.45 6.90 1.10
CA ASP A 74 14.04 7.83 2.06
C ASP A 74 15.18 8.63 1.45
N ARG A 75 16.02 7.99 0.63
CA ARG A 75 17.11 8.65 -0.10
C ARG A 75 16.56 9.70 -1.08
N LEU A 76 15.54 9.35 -1.87
CA LEU A 76 14.92 10.25 -2.85
C LEU A 76 14.24 11.45 -2.18
N ILE A 77 13.47 11.19 -1.12
CA ILE A 77 12.78 12.24 -0.36
C ILE A 77 13.79 13.14 0.33
N SER A 78 14.82 12.58 0.97
CA SER A 78 15.88 13.35 1.64
C SER A 78 16.66 14.23 0.68
N ALA A 79 16.97 13.73 -0.52
CA ALA A 79 17.61 14.51 -1.57
C ALA A 79 16.73 15.71 -1.99
N GLN A 80 15.46 15.45 -2.30
CA GLN A 80 14.53 16.50 -2.70
C GLN A 80 14.30 17.53 -1.59
N LEU A 81 14.17 17.08 -0.35
CA LEU A 81 14.02 17.95 0.81
C LEU A 81 15.29 18.79 1.02
N SER A 82 16.47 18.20 0.85
CA SER A 82 17.73 18.94 0.94
C SER A 82 17.81 20.07 -0.08
N GLU A 83 17.43 19.83 -1.34
CA GLU A 83 17.37 20.86 -2.38
C GLU A 83 16.44 22.02 -1.98
N VAL A 84 15.25 21.70 -1.45
CA VAL A 84 14.27 22.72 -1.02
C VAL A 84 14.81 23.52 0.18
N MET A 85 15.34 22.85 1.20
CA MET A 85 15.86 23.48 2.42
C MET A 85 17.09 24.35 2.17
N HIS A 86 17.92 23.99 1.18
CA HIS A 86 19.13 24.75 0.83
C HIS A 86 18.88 25.81 -0.25
N ALA A 87 17.65 25.95 -0.74
CA ALA A 87 17.32 27.00 -1.71
C ALA A 87 17.50 28.40 -1.06
N PRO A 88 18.24 29.34 -1.70
CA PRO A 88 18.51 30.65 -1.11
C PRO A 88 17.26 31.45 -0.72
N ALA A 89 16.20 31.33 -1.50
CA ALA A 89 14.92 31.98 -1.21
C ALA A 89 14.27 31.42 0.07
N PHE A 90 14.33 30.10 0.26
CA PHE A 90 13.81 29.43 1.44
C PHE A 90 14.63 29.79 2.69
N GLN A 91 15.97 29.72 2.60
CA GLN A 91 16.86 30.08 3.70
C GLN A 91 16.71 31.55 4.14
N LYS A 92 16.50 32.47 3.19
CA LYS A 92 16.25 33.89 3.52
C LYS A 92 14.98 34.05 4.35
N LEU A 93 13.90 33.37 3.95
CA LEU A 93 12.64 33.40 4.70
C LEU A 93 12.80 32.74 6.08
N GLU A 94 13.44 31.57 6.14
CA GLU A 94 13.71 30.85 7.38
C GLU A 94 14.52 31.71 8.36
N SER A 95 15.56 32.40 7.88
CA SER A 95 16.40 33.28 8.71
C SER A 95 15.60 34.45 9.33
N THR A 96 14.57 34.94 8.64
CA THR A 96 13.70 36.01 9.12
C THR A 96 12.74 35.50 10.20
N TRP A 97 12.32 34.24 10.11
CA TRP A 97 11.41 33.60 11.08
C TRP A 97 12.13 33.04 12.30
N ARG A 98 13.36 32.54 12.15
CA ARG A 98 14.19 32.04 13.25
C ARG A 98 14.99 33.14 13.95
N GLY A 99 15.08 34.33 13.35
CA GLY A 99 15.77 35.49 13.90
C GLY A 99 14.90 36.40 14.77
N LEU A 100 13.58 36.11 14.84
CA LEU A 100 12.66 36.61 15.86
C LEU A 100 12.67 35.67 17.07
#